data_AF-A0A1W9RAW1-F1
#
_entry.id   AF-A0A1W9RAW1-F1
#
_cell.length_a   1.000
_cell.length_b   1.000
_cell.length_c   1.000
_cell.angle_alpha   90.00
_cell.angle_beta   90.00
_cell.angle_gamma   90.00
#
_symmetry.space_group_name_H-M   'P 1'
#
loop_
_entity.id
_entity.type
_entity.pdbx_description
1 polymer ?
#
loop_
_entity_poly.entity_id
_entity_poly.type
_entity_poly.pdbx_seq_one_letter_code
_entity_poly.pdbx_strand_id
1 'polypeptide(L)'
;MLKRLEAILKLLEGIKVPVGKTFIQKGIYFLQEGLKENLGYKFRLYIYGPYSNDLAGDIDTLEDIGLIKVNYAPEGYGYLIKITPEGEDFLNKKLRKHSVPEEKIDKIINLLGGKAVKKMELLGTLLYFSRLSNNLQEIKQLVNIVKPRFSYNDIENGFNQLKKEEVIT
;
A
#
# COMPACT_ATOMS: atom_id res chain seq x y z
N MET A 1 15.40 -4.73 -7.41
CA MET A 1 15.58 -3.28 -7.20
C MET A 1 14.77 -2.47 -8.22
N LEU A 2 15.08 -2.51 -9.53
CA LEU A 2 14.36 -1.69 -10.53
C LEU A 2 12.82 -1.83 -10.50
N LYS A 3 12.31 -3.07 -10.48
CA LYS A 3 10.87 -3.36 -10.41
C LYS A 3 10.17 -2.75 -9.17
N ARG A 4 10.88 -2.61 -8.05
CA ARG A 4 10.37 -2.00 -6.82
C ARG A 4 10.15 -0.51 -6.99
N LEU A 5 11.13 0.18 -7.58
CA LEU A 5 11.06 1.60 -7.86
C LEU A 5 9.94 1.90 -8.87
N GLU A 6 9.85 1.11 -9.94
CA GLU A 6 8.76 1.20 -10.92
C GLU A 6 7.38 1.00 -10.28
N ALA A 7 7.24 0.05 -9.35
CA ALA A 7 5.96 -0.19 -8.66
C ALA A 7 5.51 1.02 -7.84
N ILE A 8 6.44 1.69 -7.14
CA ILE A 8 6.15 2.91 -6.37
C ILE A 8 5.76 4.05 -7.31
N LEU A 9 6.54 4.26 -8.36
CA LEU A 9 6.30 5.33 -9.33
C LEU A 9 4.96 5.13 -10.05
N LYS A 10 4.62 3.92 -10.52
CA LYS A 10 3.31 3.61 -11.11
C LYS A 10 2.16 3.86 -10.15
N LEU A 11 2.31 3.51 -8.87
CA LEU A 11 1.29 3.77 -7.86
C LEU A 11 1.05 5.28 -7.67
N LEU A 12 2.13 6.08 -7.67
CA LEU A 12 2.07 7.54 -7.54
C LEU A 12 1.52 8.22 -8.81
N GLU A 13 1.90 7.74 -9.99
CA GLU A 13 1.40 8.20 -11.28
C GLU A 13 -0.11 7.93 -11.41
N GLY A 14 -0.57 6.73 -11.04
CA GLY A 14 -1.98 6.38 -11.16
C GLY A 14 -2.88 7.16 -10.20
N ILE A 15 -2.44 7.43 -8.97
CA ILE A 15 -3.27 8.13 -7.97
C ILE A 15 -3.39 9.65 -8.25
N LYS A 16 -2.43 10.25 -8.97
CA LYS A 16 -2.38 11.66 -9.41
C LYS A 16 -2.51 12.75 -8.33
N VAL A 17 -2.72 12.38 -7.07
CA VAL A 17 -2.77 13.29 -5.92
C VAL A 17 -1.64 12.97 -4.94
N PRO A 18 -1.11 13.95 -4.19
CA PRO A 18 -0.10 13.68 -3.18
C PRO A 18 -0.63 12.74 -2.08
N VAL A 19 0.20 11.79 -1.66
CA VAL A 19 -0.16 10.77 -0.66
C VAL A 19 0.85 10.69 0.47
N GLY A 20 0.44 10.14 1.61
CA GLY A 20 1.35 9.88 2.74
C GLY A 20 2.21 8.62 2.56
N LYS A 21 3.32 8.52 3.32
CA LYS A 21 4.19 7.33 3.34
C LYS A 21 3.43 6.04 3.69
N THR A 22 2.41 6.13 4.55
CA THR A 22 1.54 5.00 4.91
C THR A 22 0.68 4.51 3.75
N PHE A 23 0.32 5.41 2.80
CA PHE A 23 -0.41 5.02 1.61
C PHE A 23 0.45 4.10 0.74
N ILE A 24 1.69 4.53 0.45
CA ILE A 24 2.65 3.77 -0.36
C ILE A 24 2.95 2.42 0.30
N GLN A 25 3.22 2.42 1.62
CA GLN A 25 3.48 1.19 2.39
C GLN A 25 2.37 0.14 2.21
N LYS A 26 1.11 0.56 2.38
CA LYS A 26 -0.04 -0.33 2.21
C LYS A 26 -0.28 -0.67 0.74
N GLY A 27 -0.21 0.28 -0.19
CA GLY A 27 -0.39 0.02 -1.62
C GLY A 27 0.55 -1.06 -2.13
N ILE A 28 1.84 -0.95 -1.81
CA ILE A 28 2.85 -1.95 -2.16
C ILE A 28 2.64 -3.26 -1.41
N TYR A 29 2.22 -3.22 -0.13
CA TYR A 29 1.86 -4.43 0.61
C TYR A 29 0.72 -5.21 -0.05
N PHE A 30 -0.36 -4.52 -0.43
CA PHE A 30 -1.49 -5.14 -1.12
C PHE A 30 -1.10 -5.69 -2.48
N LEU A 31 -0.27 -4.95 -3.21
CA LEU A 31 0.25 -5.40 -4.50
C LEU A 31 1.06 -6.70 -4.34
N GLN A 32 1.97 -6.75 -3.37
CA GLN A 32 2.81 -7.92 -3.13
C GLN A 32 2.03 -9.10 -2.58
N GLU A 33 1.25 -8.88 -1.52
CA GLU A 33 0.73 -9.97 -0.71
C GLU A 33 -0.70 -10.33 -1.06
N GLY A 34 -1.49 -9.34 -1.46
CA GLY A 34 -2.84 -9.51 -1.98
C GLY A 34 -2.83 -10.00 -3.42
N LEU A 35 -2.19 -9.23 -4.30
CA LEU A 35 -2.17 -9.50 -5.75
C LEU A 35 -0.96 -10.32 -6.23
N LYS A 36 -0.22 -10.92 -5.28
CA LYS A 36 0.90 -11.85 -5.50
C LYS A 36 2.00 -11.30 -6.42
N GLU A 37 2.24 -9.99 -6.38
CA GLU A 37 3.33 -9.37 -7.13
C GLU A 37 4.67 -9.60 -6.44
N ASN A 38 5.62 -10.26 -7.11
CA ASN A 38 6.91 -10.54 -6.49
C ASN A 38 7.82 -9.27 -6.46
N LEU A 39 7.68 -8.50 -5.37
CA LEU A 39 8.51 -7.33 -5.07
C LEU A 39 9.59 -7.64 -4.02
N GLY A 40 9.43 -8.71 -3.23
CA GLY A 40 10.42 -9.21 -2.28
C GLY A 40 10.62 -8.35 -1.04
N TYR A 41 9.71 -7.41 -0.73
CA TYR A 41 9.76 -6.62 0.49
C TYR A 41 9.43 -7.46 1.72
N LYS A 42 10.08 -7.18 2.84
CA LYS A 42 9.80 -7.84 4.12
C LYS A 42 8.90 -6.95 4.98
N PHE A 43 7.63 -7.31 5.07
CA PHE A 43 6.65 -6.56 5.87
C PHE A 43 6.51 -7.13 7.28
N ARG A 44 6.34 -6.22 8.25
CA ARG A 44 5.94 -6.53 9.63
C ARG A 44 4.75 -5.66 10.03
N LEU A 45 3.93 -6.14 10.96
CA LEU A 45 2.84 -5.34 11.49
C LEU A 45 3.38 -4.26 12.44
N TYR A 46 3.06 -3.00 12.15
CA TYR A 46 3.38 -1.82 12.96
C TYR A 46 2.09 -1.10 13.39
N ILE A 47 2.23 0.00 14.15
CA ILE A 47 1.13 0.79 14.72
C ILE A 47 0.07 1.15 13.67
N TYR A 48 0.48 1.56 12.47
CA TYR A 48 -0.44 1.98 11.39
C TYR A 48 -0.73 0.90 10.35
N GLY A 49 -0.36 -0.36 10.64
CA GLY A 49 -0.52 -1.49 9.74
C GLY A 49 0.82 -2.03 9.22
N PRO A 50 0.80 -2.80 8.13
CA PRO A 50 2.00 -3.43 7.56
C PRO A 50 3.02 -2.38 7.10
N TYR A 51 4.28 -2.60 7.45
CA TYR A 51 5.38 -1.69 7.18
C TYR A 51 6.66 -2.46 6.79
N SER A 52 7.41 -1.91 5.83
CA SER A 52 8.68 -2.41 5.34
C SER A 52 9.74 -1.30 5.38
N ASN A 53 10.85 -1.55 6.08
CA ASN A 53 12.02 -0.67 6.11
C ASN A 53 12.66 -0.55 4.72
N ASP A 54 12.74 -1.67 3.99
CA ASP A 54 13.28 -1.70 2.63
C ASP A 54 12.48 -0.79 1.70
N LEU A 55 11.15 -0.78 1.85
CA LEU A 55 10.28 0.11 1.08
C LEU A 55 10.43 1.57 1.50
N ALA A 56 10.66 1.83 2.78
CA ALA A 56 10.98 3.18 3.24
C ALA A 56 12.29 3.68 2.60
N GLY A 57 13.32 2.85 2.55
CA GLY A 57 14.60 3.18 1.90
C GLY A 57 14.47 3.36 0.38
N ASP A 58 13.62 2.57 -0.29
CA ASP A 58 13.35 2.76 -1.73
C ASP A 58 12.61 4.08 -2.01
N ILE A 59 11.72 4.53 -1.11
CA ILE A 59 11.09 5.86 -1.18
C ILE A 59 12.15 6.96 -1.02
N ASP A 60 13.01 6.85 0.00
CA ASP A 60 14.06 7.84 0.25
C ASP A 60 15.04 7.90 -0.95
N THR A 61 15.39 6.74 -1.53
CA THR A 61 16.19 6.65 -2.76
C THR A 61 15.54 7.38 -3.93
N LEU A 62 14.24 7.18 -4.17
CA LEU A 62 13.50 7.85 -5.24
C LEU A 62 13.48 9.37 -5.09
N GLU A 63 13.44 9.86 -3.84
CA GLU A 63 13.53 11.28 -3.53
C GLU A 63 14.93 11.81 -3.82
N ASP A 64 15.97 11.12 -3.36
CA ASP A 64 17.38 11.51 -3.56
C ASP A 64 17.75 11.66 -5.04
N ILE A 65 17.19 10.81 -5.91
CA ILE A 65 17.41 10.87 -7.37
C ILE A 65 16.39 11.77 -8.10
N GLY A 66 15.49 12.44 -7.38
CA GLY A 66 14.56 13.42 -7.93
C GLY A 66 13.37 12.86 -8.72
N LEU A 67 13.07 11.56 -8.62
CA LEU A 67 11.92 10.95 -9.32
C LEU A 67 10.59 11.10 -8.55
N ILE A 68 10.67 11.41 -7.25
CA ILE A 68 9.53 11.82 -6.43
C ILE A 68 9.90 13.06 -5.63
N LYS A 69 8.88 13.77 -5.16
CA LYS A 69 9.03 14.90 -4.24
C LYS A 69 8.29 14.62 -2.94
N VAL A 70 8.97 14.75 -1.81
CA VAL A 70 8.37 14.68 -0.47
C VAL A 70 8.30 16.08 0.11
N ASN A 71 7.08 16.54 0.42
CA ASN A 71 6.86 17.80 1.13
C ASN A 71 6.29 17.53 2.51
N TYR A 72 6.53 18.43 3.47
CA TYR A 72 5.81 18.42 4.75
C TYR A 72 4.35 18.82 4.53
N ALA A 73 3.44 18.12 5.20
CA ALA A 73 2.03 18.48 5.15
C ALA A 73 1.83 19.90 5.73
N PRO A 74 0.93 20.74 5.15
CA PRO A 74 0.72 22.12 5.59
C PRO A 74 0.37 22.26 7.07
N GLU A 75 -0.25 21.24 7.66
CA GLU A 75 -0.66 21.20 9.07
C GLU A 75 0.46 20.76 10.03
N GLY A 76 1.70 20.60 9.54
CA GLY A 76 2.90 20.30 10.34
C GLY A 76 3.09 18.82 10.68
N TYR A 77 2.10 17.97 10.44
CA TYR A 77 2.18 16.52 10.69
C TYR A 77 2.04 15.71 9.41
N GLY A 78 3.11 15.00 9.04
CA GLY A 78 3.12 14.03 7.94
C GLY A 78 3.77 14.53 6.65
N TYR A 79 3.76 13.65 5.66
CA TYR A 79 4.44 13.83 4.37
C TYR A 79 3.44 13.78 3.23
N LEU A 80 3.64 14.62 2.21
CA LEU A 80 2.93 14.60 0.95
C LEU A 80 3.91 14.25 -0.16
N ILE A 81 3.77 13.03 -0.67
CA ILE A 81 4.64 12.42 -1.67
C ILE A 81 3.92 12.44 -3.00
N LYS A 82 4.58 12.93 -4.04
CA LYS A 82 4.09 12.88 -5.42
C LYS A 82 5.22 12.54 -6.39
N ILE A 83 4.87 11.97 -7.53
CA ILE A 83 5.80 11.79 -8.64
C ILE A 83 6.21 13.16 -9.24
N THR A 84 7.43 13.25 -9.76
CA THR A 84 7.94 14.43 -10.49
C THR A 84 7.83 14.22 -12.00
N PRO A 85 7.93 15.27 -12.83
CA PRO A 85 8.03 15.12 -14.28
C PRO A 85 9.17 14.19 -14.71
N GLU A 86 10.30 14.21 -14.00
CA GLU A 86 11.43 13.30 -14.21
C GLU A 86 11.06 11.84 -13.90
N GLY A 87 10.25 11.61 -12.85
CA GLY A 87 9.69 10.30 -12.52
C GLY A 87 8.74 9.76 -13.59
N GLU A 88 7.88 10.60 -14.14
CA GLU A 88 6.97 10.25 -15.24
C GLU A 88 7.76 9.92 -16.51
N ASP A 89 8.76 10.73 -16.86
CA ASP A 89 9.65 10.47 -18.00
C ASP A 89 10.45 9.16 -17.83
N PHE A 90 10.91 8.88 -16.61
CA PHE A 90 11.58 7.64 -16.27
C PHE A 90 10.69 6.42 -16.53
N LEU A 91 9.41 6.46 -16.11
CA LEU A 91 8.44 5.41 -16.40
C LEU A 91 8.26 5.24 -17.92
N ASN A 92 8.01 6.33 -18.64
CA ASN A 92 7.74 6.28 -20.08
C ASN A 92 8.91 5.71 -20.92
N LYS A 93 10.17 5.97 -20.52
CA LYS A 93 11.37 5.54 -21.26
C LYS A 93 11.83 4.11 -20.96
N LYS A 94 11.46 3.51 -19.82
CA LYS A 94 12.06 2.25 -19.33
C LYS A 94 11.13 1.04 -19.28
N LEU A 95 9.83 1.19 -19.46
CA LEU A 95 8.87 0.10 -19.22
C LEU A 95 8.59 -0.75 -20.46
N ARG A 96 9.13 -1.98 -20.56
CA ARG A 96 8.45 -3.08 -21.31
C ARG A 96 8.64 -4.50 -20.77
N LYS A 97 9.67 -4.84 -19.99
CA LYS A 97 9.98 -6.26 -19.70
C LYS A 97 9.66 -6.78 -18.30
N HIS A 98 9.62 -5.93 -17.26
CA HIS A 98 9.47 -6.38 -15.87
C HIS A 98 8.53 -5.53 -15.01
N SER A 99 7.70 -4.70 -15.65
CA SER A 99 6.82 -3.77 -14.96
C SER A 99 5.65 -4.47 -14.27
N VAL A 100 5.18 -3.89 -13.18
CA VAL A 100 3.89 -4.28 -12.57
C VAL A 100 2.76 -4.02 -13.58
N PRO A 101 1.81 -4.96 -13.78
CA PRO A 101 0.66 -4.75 -14.65
C PRO A 101 -0.20 -3.57 -14.19
N GLU A 102 -0.71 -2.78 -15.13
CA GLU A 102 -1.55 -1.61 -14.84
C GLU A 102 -2.84 -2.01 -14.15
N GLU A 103 -3.45 -3.16 -14.51
CA GLU A 103 -4.68 -3.60 -13.87
C GLU A 103 -4.53 -3.85 -12.36
N LYS A 104 -3.33 -4.26 -11.92
CA LYS A 104 -3.04 -4.43 -10.49
C LYS A 104 -2.93 -3.08 -9.80
N ILE A 105 -2.28 -2.10 -10.44
CA ILE A 105 -2.14 -0.75 -9.90
C ILE A 105 -3.51 -0.10 -9.75
N ASP A 106 -4.37 -0.18 -10.77
CA ASP A 106 -5.72 0.35 -10.74
C ASP A 106 -6.56 -0.29 -9.65
N LYS A 107 -6.45 -1.62 -9.49
CA LYS A 107 -7.13 -2.35 -8.41
C LYS A 107 -6.71 -1.84 -7.02
N ILE A 108 -5.42 -1.59 -6.81
CA ILE A 108 -4.90 -1.02 -5.56
C ILE A 108 -5.42 0.40 -5.34
N ILE A 109 -5.39 1.25 -6.37
CA ILE A 109 -5.89 2.63 -6.30
C ILE A 109 -7.39 2.65 -5.98
N ASN A 110 -8.19 1.79 -6.61
CA ASN A 110 -9.64 1.72 -6.35
C ASN A 110 -9.93 1.23 -4.92
N LEU A 111 -9.18 0.22 -4.45
CA LEU A 111 -9.33 -0.34 -3.12
C LEU A 111 -8.98 0.66 -2.00
N LEU A 112 -7.94 1.48 -2.23
CA LEU A 112 -7.36 2.35 -1.20
C LEU A 112 -7.76 3.82 -1.35
N GLY A 113 -8.12 4.26 -2.56
CA GLY A 113 -8.57 5.62 -2.88
C GLY A 113 -10.03 5.89 -2.51
N GLY A 114 -10.85 4.84 -2.35
CA GLY A 114 -12.25 4.94 -1.94
C GLY A 114 -12.45 5.08 -0.42
N LYS A 115 -12.59 6.33 0.06
CA LYS A 115 -13.09 6.78 1.38
C LYS A 115 -12.34 6.25 2.64
N ALA A 116 -11.81 7.23 3.38
CA ALA A 116 -11.30 7.26 4.76
C ALA A 116 -10.02 6.43 5.08
N VAL A 117 -8.95 7.14 5.49
CA VAL A 117 -7.69 6.59 6.04
C VAL A 117 -7.91 5.47 7.07
N LYS A 118 -8.96 5.58 7.89
CA LYS A 118 -9.38 4.56 8.86
C LYS A 118 -9.66 3.20 8.19
N LYS A 119 -10.36 3.19 7.06
CA LYS A 119 -10.67 1.98 6.30
C LYS A 119 -9.39 1.31 5.79
N MET A 120 -8.46 2.10 5.28
CA MET A 120 -7.18 1.62 4.76
C MET A 120 -6.33 0.90 5.82
N GLU A 121 -6.31 1.43 7.04
CA GLU A 121 -5.60 0.82 8.16
C GLU A 121 -6.18 -0.54 8.57
N LEU A 122 -7.52 -0.64 8.63
CA LEU A 122 -8.19 -1.90 8.90
C LEU A 122 -7.88 -2.94 7.82
N LEU A 123 -8.04 -2.59 6.54
CA LEU A 123 -7.82 -3.51 5.42
C LEU A 123 -6.38 -4.05 5.40
N GLY A 124 -5.37 -3.20 5.62
CA GLY A 124 -3.97 -3.65 5.68
C GLY A 124 -3.69 -4.60 6.86
N THR A 125 -4.33 -4.35 8.00
CA THR A 125 -4.21 -5.22 9.19
C THR A 125 -4.91 -6.56 8.95
N LEU A 126 -6.10 -6.54 8.33
CA LEU A 126 -6.83 -7.74 7.94
C LEU A 126 -6.01 -8.60 6.99
N LEU A 127 -5.50 -8.03 5.90
CA LEU A 127 -4.65 -8.77 4.95
C LEU A 127 -3.41 -9.35 5.64
N TYR A 128 -2.84 -8.68 6.65
CA TYR A 128 -1.74 -9.25 7.44
C TYR A 128 -2.14 -10.53 8.18
N PHE A 129 -3.23 -10.51 8.95
CA PHE A 129 -3.67 -11.69 9.70
C PHE A 129 -4.28 -12.79 8.83
N SER A 130 -4.95 -12.43 7.73
CA SER A 130 -5.47 -13.41 6.75
C SER A 130 -4.38 -14.24 6.07
N ARG A 131 -3.10 -13.83 6.17
CA ARG A 131 -1.96 -14.64 5.71
C ARG A 131 -1.46 -15.63 6.75
N LEU A 132 -1.81 -15.41 8.02
CA LEU A 132 -1.39 -16.24 9.14
C LEU A 132 -2.46 -17.26 9.51
N SER A 133 -3.74 -16.92 9.30
CA SER A 133 -4.89 -17.79 9.54
C SER A 133 -5.98 -17.54 8.51
N ASN A 134 -6.75 -18.58 8.18
CA ASN A 134 -7.98 -18.48 7.39
C ASN A 134 -9.25 -18.50 8.26
N ASN A 135 -9.10 -18.61 9.59
CA ASN A 135 -10.22 -18.63 10.52
C ASN A 135 -10.67 -17.19 10.83
N LEU A 136 -11.84 -16.80 10.30
CA LEU A 136 -12.38 -15.46 10.50
C LEU A 136 -12.54 -15.07 11.98
N GLN A 137 -12.91 -16.01 12.86
CA GLN A 137 -13.06 -15.68 14.29
C GLN A 137 -11.72 -15.37 14.95
N GLU A 138 -10.68 -16.13 14.61
CA GLU A 138 -9.31 -15.87 15.07
C GLU A 138 -8.79 -14.52 14.54
N ILE A 139 -8.96 -14.26 13.25
CA ILE A 139 -8.58 -12.98 12.62
C ILE A 139 -9.31 -11.82 13.30
N LYS A 140 -10.62 -11.96 13.55
CA LYS A 140 -11.42 -10.95 14.25
C LYS A 140 -10.84 -10.61 15.63
N GLN A 141 -10.49 -11.63 16.40
CA GLN A 141 -9.88 -11.45 17.73
C GLN A 141 -8.52 -10.74 17.64
N LEU A 142 -7.63 -11.21 16.76
CA LEU A 142 -6.30 -10.62 16.59
C LEU A 142 -6.37 -9.15 16.15
N VAL A 143 -7.23 -8.86 15.17
CA VAL A 143 -7.42 -7.49 14.67
C VAL A 143 -8.02 -6.59 15.75
N ASN A 144 -8.99 -7.07 16.52
CA ASN A 144 -9.58 -6.28 17.61
C ASN A 144 -8.54 -5.96 18.71
N ILE A 145 -7.65 -6.89 19.05
CA ILE A 145 -6.54 -6.66 20.00
C ILE A 145 -5.62 -5.52 19.52
N VAL A 146 -5.18 -5.55 18.26
CA VAL A 146 -4.22 -4.57 17.73
C VAL A 146 -4.85 -3.27 17.22
N LYS A 147 -6.17 -3.26 17.02
CA LYS A 147 -6.96 -2.15 16.50
C LYS A 147 -8.33 -2.08 17.22
N PRO A 148 -8.34 -1.81 18.54
CA PRO A 148 -9.56 -1.87 19.36
C PRO A 148 -10.64 -0.87 18.96
N ARG A 149 -10.29 0.16 18.19
CA ARG A 149 -11.23 1.16 17.67
C ARG A 149 -12.14 0.67 16.54
N PHE A 150 -11.90 -0.53 15.99
CA PHE A 150 -12.79 -1.12 14.98
C PHE A 150 -13.72 -2.14 15.64
N SER A 151 -15.01 -2.01 15.35
CA SER A 151 -16.01 -2.97 15.80
C SER A 151 -15.85 -4.30 15.07
N TYR A 152 -16.39 -5.39 15.65
CA TYR A 152 -16.44 -6.68 14.96
C TYR A 152 -17.17 -6.61 13.61
N ASN A 153 -18.16 -5.74 13.48
CA ASN A 153 -18.88 -5.49 12.22
C ASN A 153 -17.99 -4.78 11.19
N ASP A 154 -17.17 -3.80 11.60
CA ASP A 154 -16.19 -3.17 10.71
C ASP A 154 -15.19 -4.20 10.18
N ILE A 155 -14.69 -5.06 11.07
CA ILE A 155 -13.72 -6.11 10.75
C ILE A 155 -14.32 -7.10 9.74
N GLU A 156 -15.55 -7.56 9.97
CA GLU A 156 -16.26 -8.48 9.09
C GLU A 156 -16.55 -7.88 7.71
N ASN A 157 -17.01 -6.62 7.67
CA ASN A 157 -17.21 -5.90 6.42
C ASN A 157 -15.90 -5.72 5.65
N GLY A 158 -14.82 -5.38 6.34
CA GLY A 158 -13.49 -5.29 5.74
C GLY A 158 -13.00 -6.62 5.19
N PHE A 159 -13.21 -7.72 5.93
CA PHE A 159 -12.81 -9.06 5.49
C PHE A 159 -13.60 -9.50 4.25
N ASN A 160 -14.92 -9.30 4.24
CA ASN A 160 -15.77 -9.59 3.09
C ASN A 160 -15.39 -8.73 1.87
N GLN A 161 -15.00 -7.47 2.09
CA GLN A 161 -14.47 -6.63 1.03
C GLN A 161 -13.17 -7.23 0.44
N LEU A 162 -12.22 -7.65 1.27
CA LEU A 162 -10.99 -8.28 0.77
C LEU A 162 -11.25 -9.56 -0.04
N LYS A 163 -12.25 -10.36 0.37
CA LYS A 163 -12.69 -11.53 -0.40
C LYS A 163 -13.32 -11.16 -1.74
N LYS A 164 -14.23 -10.20 -1.74
CA LYS A 164 -14.89 -9.70 -2.95
C LYS A 164 -13.88 -9.18 -3.98
N GLU A 165 -12.84 -8.52 -3.49
CA GLU A 165 -11.75 -8.00 -4.32
C GLU A 165 -10.67 -9.04 -4.61
N GLU A 166 -10.86 -10.32 -4.27
CA GLU A 166 -9.92 -11.43 -4.53
C GLU A 166 -8.50 -11.16 -4.00
N VAL A 167 -8.40 -10.40 -2.90
CA VAL A 167 -7.14 -10.09 -2.21
C VAL A 167 -6.79 -11.18 -1.19
N ILE A 168 -7.80 -11.89 -0.69
CA ILE A 168 -7.68 -13.05 0.21
C ILE A 168 -8.65 -14.15 -0.24
N THR A 169 -8.41 -15.39 0.21
CA THR A 169 -9.24 -16.58 -0.02
C THR A 169 -10.37 -16.73 0.99
#